data_AF-A0A7Y3NJA5-F1
#
_entry.id   AF-A0A7Y3NJA5-F1
#
_cell.length_a   1.000
_cell.length_b   1.000
_cell.length_c   1.000
_cell.angle_alpha   90.00
_cell.angle_beta   90.00
_cell.angle_gamma   90.00
#
_symmetry.space_group_name_H-M   'P 1'
#
loop_
_entity.id
_entity.type
_entity.pdbx_description
1 polymer ?
#
loop_
_entity_poly.entity_id
_entity_poly.type
_entity_poly.pdbx_seq_one_letter_code
_entity_poly.pdbx_strand_id
1 'polypeptide(L)'
;METKLPLPPFTQETATRKVRMAEDAWNTRDPARVVLVYTEDTRWRNRAEFPVGREQVRQFLERKWAKELEYRLIKELWACSSNRIAVRFAYEWHDDSDQ
;
A
#
# COMPACT_ATOMS: atom_id res chain seq x y z
N MET A 1 12.88 5.63 -14.96
CA MET A 1 11.94 5.57 -13.82
C MET A 1 10.90 6.65 -14.01
N GLU A 2 9.63 6.27 -14.05
CA GLU A 2 8.52 7.23 -14.19
C GLU A 2 8.26 7.93 -12.86
N THR A 3 8.12 9.25 -12.88
CA THR A 3 7.93 10.07 -11.68
C THR A 3 6.48 9.99 -11.20
N LYS A 4 6.26 9.38 -10.02
CA LYS A 4 4.91 9.26 -9.44
C LYS A 4 4.58 10.38 -8.46
N LEU A 5 3.88 11.39 -8.97
CA LEU A 5 3.30 12.47 -8.16
C LEU A 5 2.27 11.92 -7.14
N PRO A 6 2.01 12.64 -6.03
CA PRO A 6 2.77 13.79 -5.52
C PRO A 6 4.16 13.38 -4.99
N LEU A 7 5.10 14.34 -5.05
CA LEU A 7 6.49 14.21 -4.58
C LEU A 7 6.67 14.94 -3.24
N PRO A 8 7.65 14.52 -2.42
CA PRO A 8 8.02 15.25 -1.22
C PRO A 8 8.81 16.54 -1.53
N PRO A 9 8.85 17.53 -0.62
CA PRO A 9 8.22 17.53 0.69
C PRO A 9 6.68 17.64 0.60
N PHE A 10 5.98 16.87 1.42
CA PHE A 10 4.52 16.83 1.40
C PHE A 10 3.90 17.96 2.22
N THR A 11 2.93 18.63 1.62
CA THR A 11 1.89 19.40 2.33
C THR A 11 0.80 18.46 2.83
N GLN A 12 -0.07 18.93 3.74
CA GLN A 12 -1.22 18.15 4.19
C GLN A 12 -2.11 17.71 3.01
N GLU A 13 -2.38 18.61 2.06
CA GLU A 13 -3.17 18.31 0.86
C GLU A 13 -2.52 17.22 -0.02
N THR A 14 -1.23 17.37 -0.33
CA THR A 14 -0.51 16.42 -1.18
C THR A 14 -0.29 15.07 -0.48
N ALA A 15 -0.12 15.06 0.84
CA ALA A 15 -0.09 13.84 1.64
C ALA A 15 -1.44 13.12 1.61
N THR A 16 -2.54 13.82 1.83
CA THR A 16 -3.90 13.25 1.72
C THR A 16 -4.14 12.66 0.34
N ARG A 17 -3.76 13.37 -0.73
CA ARG A 17 -3.83 12.85 -2.09
C ARG A 17 -2.98 11.59 -2.28
N LYS A 18 -1.76 11.55 -1.73
CA LYS A 18 -0.89 10.35 -1.77
C LYS A 18 -1.54 9.17 -1.07
N VAL A 19 -2.16 9.40 0.10
CA VAL A 19 -2.87 8.37 0.87
C VAL A 19 -4.06 7.82 0.10
N ARG A 20 -4.88 8.69 -0.51
CA ARG A 20 -6.02 8.26 -1.34
C ARG A 20 -5.58 7.46 -2.56
N MET A 21 -4.57 7.92 -3.29
CA MET A 21 -4.02 7.16 -4.42
C MET A 21 -3.49 5.78 -4.01
N ALA A 22 -2.91 5.67 -2.81
CA ALA A 22 -2.49 4.38 -2.26
C ALA A 22 -3.70 3.51 -1.87
N GLU A 23 -4.74 4.07 -1.28
CA GLU A 23 -5.99 3.35 -1.01
C GLU A 23 -6.60 2.78 -2.30
N ASP A 24 -6.76 3.63 -3.32
CA ASP A 24 -7.32 3.25 -4.62
C ASP A 24 -6.52 2.11 -5.26
N ALA A 25 -5.18 2.23 -5.24
CA ALA A 25 -4.31 1.19 -5.77
C ALA A 25 -4.49 -0.14 -5.02
N TRP A 26 -4.53 -0.12 -3.68
CA TRP A 26 -4.68 -1.35 -2.91
C TRP A 26 -6.07 -2.00 -3.07
N ASN A 27 -7.13 -1.20 -3.26
CA ASN A 27 -8.48 -1.72 -3.51
C ASN A 27 -8.64 -2.38 -4.90
N THR A 28 -7.70 -2.15 -5.84
CA THR A 28 -7.66 -2.93 -7.09
C THR A 28 -7.34 -4.40 -6.85
N ARG A 29 -6.67 -4.72 -5.73
CA ARG A 29 -6.17 -6.07 -5.40
C ARG A 29 -5.28 -6.66 -6.51
N ASP A 30 -4.61 -5.80 -7.27
CA ASP A 30 -3.69 -6.16 -8.35
C ASP A 30 -2.23 -5.98 -7.87
N PRO A 31 -1.50 -7.09 -7.59
CA PRO A 31 -0.11 -7.02 -7.18
C PRO A 31 0.77 -6.28 -8.17
N ALA A 32 0.61 -6.52 -9.47
CA ALA A 32 1.45 -5.93 -10.52
C ALA A 32 1.26 -4.41 -10.59
N ARG A 33 0.04 -3.93 -10.37
CA ARG A 33 -0.25 -2.48 -10.31
C ARG A 33 0.28 -1.84 -9.03
N VAL A 34 0.08 -2.48 -7.88
CA VAL A 34 0.43 -1.90 -6.57
C VAL A 34 1.93 -1.80 -6.40
N VAL A 35 2.71 -2.79 -6.84
CA VAL A 35 4.17 -2.75 -6.66
C VAL A 35 4.87 -1.61 -7.40
N LEU A 36 4.24 -1.07 -8.47
CA LEU A 36 4.84 -0.01 -9.27
C LEU A 36 4.97 1.32 -8.51
N VAL A 37 4.32 1.51 -7.36
CA VAL A 37 4.51 2.74 -6.56
C VAL A 37 5.72 2.69 -5.62
N TYR A 38 6.40 1.54 -5.56
CA TYR A 38 7.57 1.32 -4.72
C TYR A 38 8.84 1.27 -5.57
N THR A 39 9.97 1.67 -4.98
CA THR A 39 11.29 1.56 -5.63
C THR A 39 11.65 0.10 -5.87
N GLU A 40 12.55 -0.16 -6.82
CA GLU A 40 12.98 -1.53 -7.14
C GLU A 40 13.63 -2.24 -5.94
N ASP A 41 14.32 -1.47 -5.09
CA ASP A 41 15.01 -1.87 -3.88
C ASP A 41 14.20 -1.66 -2.59
N THR A 42 12.87 -1.48 -2.70
CA THR A 42 11.99 -1.18 -1.56
C THR A 42 12.16 -2.17 -0.41
N ARG A 43 12.08 -1.69 0.84
CA ARG A 43 12.24 -2.53 2.04
C ARG A 43 11.01 -2.42 2.91
N TRP A 44 10.35 -3.54 3.17
CA TRP A 44 9.11 -3.58 3.93
C TRP A 44 9.29 -4.36 5.23
N ARG A 45 8.45 -4.00 6.19
CA ARG A 45 8.05 -4.88 7.28
C ARG A 45 6.53 -4.89 7.31
N ASN A 46 5.92 -6.03 6.99
CA ASN A 46 4.48 -6.23 7.10
C ASN A 46 4.21 -7.29 8.17
N ARG A 47 3.63 -6.88 9.30
CA ARG A 47 3.51 -7.75 10.49
C ARG A 47 4.89 -8.33 10.86
N ALA A 48 5.09 -9.64 10.66
CA ALA A 48 6.32 -10.37 10.93
C ALA A 48 7.09 -10.80 9.65
N GLU A 49 6.63 -10.39 8.46
CA GLU A 49 7.30 -10.64 7.18
C GLU A 49 8.14 -9.42 6.74
N PHE A 50 9.26 -9.68 6.07
CA PHE A 50 10.24 -8.65 5.68
C PHE A 50 10.59 -8.72 4.18
N PRO A 51 9.66 -8.41 3.25
CA PRO A 51 9.97 -8.38 1.83
C PRO A 51 11.05 -7.35 1.47
N VAL A 52 12.03 -7.76 0.67
CA VAL A 52 13.10 -6.91 0.13
C VAL A 52 13.06 -6.91 -1.39
N GLY A 53 12.89 -5.73 -1.95
CA GLY A 53 12.75 -5.50 -3.39
C GLY A 53 11.32 -5.63 -3.90
N ARG A 54 11.05 -5.01 -5.04
CA ARG A 54 9.72 -4.95 -5.64
C ARG A 54 9.12 -6.33 -5.91
N GLU A 55 9.95 -7.29 -6.30
CA GLU A 55 9.50 -8.65 -6.62
C GLU A 55 9.01 -9.41 -5.38
N GLN A 56 9.71 -9.33 -4.25
CA GLN A 56 9.23 -9.98 -3.02
C GLN A 56 7.96 -9.32 -2.49
N VAL A 57 7.81 -8.01 -2.66
CA VAL A 57 6.55 -7.31 -2.35
C VAL A 57 5.43 -7.82 -3.25
N ARG A 58 5.67 -8.05 -4.54
CA ARG A 58 4.69 -8.60 -5.49
C ARG A 58 4.17 -9.96 -5.01
N GLN A 59 5.10 -10.87 -4.69
CA GLN A 59 4.77 -12.21 -4.19
C GLN A 59 4.04 -12.17 -2.84
N PHE A 60 4.40 -11.23 -1.95
CA PHE A 60 3.67 -11.00 -0.71
C PHE A 60 2.22 -10.58 -0.98
N LEU A 61 2.00 -9.65 -1.91
CA LEU A 61 0.65 -9.18 -2.26
C LEU A 61 -0.19 -10.27 -2.94
N GLU A 62 0.41 -11.11 -3.77
CA GLU A 62 -0.25 -12.30 -4.34
C GLU A 62 -0.77 -13.23 -3.24
N ARG A 63 0.07 -13.58 -2.26
CA ARG A 63 -0.36 -14.41 -1.12
C ARG A 63 -1.43 -13.73 -0.27
N LYS A 64 -1.30 -12.41 -0.06
CA LYS A 64 -2.26 -11.63 0.73
C LYS A 64 -3.66 -11.74 0.13
N TRP A 65 -3.83 -11.46 -1.16
CA TRP A 65 -5.15 -11.46 -1.80
C TRP A 65 -5.64 -12.82 -2.28
N ALA A 66 -4.79 -13.85 -2.27
CA ALA A 66 -5.24 -15.23 -2.35
C ALA A 66 -5.97 -15.68 -1.07
N LYS A 67 -5.62 -15.09 0.09
CA LYS A 67 -6.24 -15.40 1.39
C LYS A 67 -7.33 -14.40 1.78
N GLU A 68 -7.11 -13.11 1.55
CA GLU A 68 -8.01 -12.06 2.00
C GLU A 68 -9.07 -11.74 0.93
N LEU A 69 -10.15 -12.51 0.92
CA LEU A 69 -11.23 -12.42 -0.07
C LEU A 69 -12.12 -11.20 0.20
N GLU A 70 -12.75 -10.70 -0.88
CA GLU A 70 -13.57 -9.47 -0.87
C GLU A 70 -12.94 -8.26 -0.15
N TYR A 71 -11.61 -8.20 -0.13
CA TYR A 71 -10.85 -7.16 0.55
C TYR A 71 -11.32 -5.74 0.20
N ARG A 72 -11.70 -4.97 1.23
CA ARG A 72 -12.05 -3.53 1.15
C ARG A 72 -11.24 -2.74 2.18
N LEU A 73 -10.51 -1.72 1.74
CA LEU A 73 -9.59 -0.94 2.56
C LEU A 73 -9.96 0.54 2.58
N ILE A 74 -9.86 1.14 3.76
CA ILE A 74 -9.89 2.59 3.99
C ILE A 74 -8.56 3.01 4.63
N LYS A 75 -7.96 4.09 4.12
CA LYS A 75 -6.77 4.75 4.63
C LYS A 75 -7.07 6.22 4.93
N GLU A 76 -6.53 6.69 6.04
CA GLU A 76 -6.67 8.07 6.50
C GLU A 76 -5.30 8.63 6.88
N LEU A 77 -5.02 9.87 6.48
CA LEU A 77 -3.82 10.58 6.89
C LEU A 77 -3.83 10.82 8.40
N TRP A 78 -2.75 10.44 9.08
CA TRP A 78 -2.55 10.80 10.50
C TRP A 78 -1.66 12.03 10.65
N ALA A 79 -0.50 12.01 10.01
CA ALA A 79 0.46 13.12 10.01
C ALA A 79 1.40 13.03 8.80
N CYS A 80 2.01 14.14 8.41
CA CYS A 80 3.07 14.15 7.40
C CYS A 80 4.19 15.12 7.78
N SER A 81 5.43 14.79 7.41
CA SER A 81 6.58 15.64 7.61
C SER A 81 7.64 15.32 6.55
N SER A 82 8.09 16.33 5.80
CA SER A 82 9.06 16.20 4.70
C SER A 82 8.68 15.07 3.74
N ASN A 83 9.42 13.96 3.73
CA ASN A 83 9.18 12.81 2.86
C ASN A 83 8.45 11.64 3.54
N ARG A 84 7.93 11.82 4.77
CA ARG A 84 7.27 10.79 5.56
C ARG A 84 5.78 11.09 5.73
N ILE A 85 4.98 10.04 5.66
CA ILE A 85 3.53 10.06 5.88
C ILE A 85 3.19 8.96 6.87
N ALA A 86 2.51 9.31 7.96
CA ALA A 86 1.88 8.38 8.88
C ALA A 86 0.42 8.20 8.47
N VAL A 87 -0.03 6.95 8.37
CA VAL A 87 -1.35 6.58 7.84
C VAL A 87 -2.05 5.63 8.81
N ARG A 88 -3.30 5.92 9.14
CA ARG A 88 -4.22 4.98 9.80
C ARG A 88 -5.01 4.24 8.73
N PHE A 89 -5.35 2.98 8.95
CA PHE A 89 -6.15 2.24 8.00
C PHE A 89 -6.90 1.09 8.66
N ALA A 90 -7.99 0.68 8.04
CA ALA A 90 -8.77 -0.51 8.38
C ALA A 90 -9.16 -1.21 7.09
N TYR A 91 -9.24 -2.54 7.12
CA TYR A 91 -9.75 -3.31 6.00
C TYR A 91 -10.60 -4.47 6.49
N GLU A 92 -11.66 -4.74 5.75
CA GLU A 92 -12.55 -5.89 5.93
C GLU A 92 -12.28 -6.88 4.80
N TRP A 93 -12.39 -8.17 5.13
CA TRP A 93 -12.18 -9.32 4.26
C TRP A 93 -12.74 -10.56 4.96
N HIS A 94 -12.91 -11.65 4.21
CA HIS A 94 -13.20 -12.97 4.78
C HIS A 94 -12.28 -14.02 4.15
N ASP A 95 -12.07 -15.14 4.83
CA ASP A 95 -11.33 -16.28 4.26
C ASP A 95 -12.23 -17.21 3.41
N ASP A 96 -11.65 -18.30 2.90
CA ASP A 96 -12.35 -19.31 2.10
C ASP A 96 -13.29 -20.21 2.93
N SER A 97 -13.39 -19.97 4.23
CA SER A 97 -14.30 -20.61 5.17
C SER A 97 -15.40 -19.65 5.68
N ASP A 98 -15.59 -18.50 5.01
CA ASP A 98 -16.55 -17.43 5.37
C ASP A 98 -16.38 -16.89 6.82
N GLN A 99 -15.14 -16.88 7.33
CA GLN A 99 -14.78 -16.27 8.62
C GLN A 99 -14.17 -14.88 8.48
#